data_AF-Q4TDZ8-F1
#
_entry.id   AF-Q4TDZ8-F1
#
_cell.length_a   1.000
_cell.length_b   1.000
_cell.length_c   1.000
_cell.angle_alpha   90.00
_cell.angle_beta   90.00
_cell.angle_gamma   90.00
#
_symmetry.space_group_name_H-M   'P 1'
#
loop_
_entity.id
_entity.type
_entity.pdbx_description
1 polymer ?
#
loop_
_entity_poly.entity_id
_entity_poly.type
_entity_poly.pdbx_seq_one_letter_code
_entity_poly.pdbx_strand_id
1 'polypeptide(L)' 'EKKRSGAYKASLQNKFSISLDSSSNTVTLNGVNVQPEDTAVYYCARETQQHKPSAELNKNPSEF' A
#
# COMPACT_ATOMS: atom_id res chain seq x y z
N GLU A 1 -6.86 -2.83 -19.66
CA GLU A 1 -6.12 -3.03 -18.39
C GLU A 1 -6.77 -2.25 -17.26
N LYS A 2 -7.14 -2.90 -16.15
CA LYS A 2 -7.82 -2.23 -15.02
C LYS A 2 -6.78 -1.78 -13.99
N LYS A 3 -6.26 -0.56 -14.15
CA LYS A 3 -5.37 0.07 -13.15
C LYS A 3 -6.20 0.36 -11.90
N ARG A 4 -6.20 -0.55 -10.92
CA ARG A 4 -6.86 -0.31 -9.63
C ARG A 4 -6.02 0.73 -8.89
N SER A 5 -6.33 2.00 -9.10
CA SER A 5 -5.84 3.10 -8.28
C SER A 5 -6.47 2.99 -6.90
N GLY A 6 -6.04 2.02 -6.10
CA GLY A 6 -6.09 2.21 -4.65
C GLY A 6 -5.36 3.52 -4.39
N ALA A 7 -5.98 4.48 -3.70
CA ALA A 7 -5.38 5.78 -3.46
C ALA A 7 -4.13 5.60 -2.57
N TYR A 8 -2.98 5.35 -3.20
CA TYR A 8 -1.69 5.38 -2.51
C TYR A 8 -1.24 6.82 -2.40
N LYS A 9 -0.53 7.14 -1.30
CA LYS A 9 -0.13 8.51 -0.96
C LYS A 9 0.49 9.21 -2.16
N ALA A 10 0.00 10.41 -2.47
CA ALA A 10 0.49 11.22 -3.59
C ALA A 10 2.01 11.46 -3.52
N SER A 11 2.57 11.58 -2.32
CA SER A 11 4.02 11.71 -2.09
C SER A 11 4.86 10.54 -2.63
N LEU A 12 4.25 9.36 -2.83
CA LEU A 12 4.92 8.17 -3.33
C LEU A 12 4.82 8.00 -4.86
N GLN A 13 3.93 8.75 -5.52
CA GLN A 13 3.71 8.63 -6.97
C GLN A 13 4.93 8.97 -7.82
N ASN A 14 5.82 9.85 -7.33
CA ASN A 14 7.08 10.17 -8.02
C ASN A 14 8.20 9.17 -7.73
N LYS A 15 8.05 8.32 -6.72
CA LYS A 15 9.11 7.43 -6.23
C LYS A 15 8.89 5.99 -6.69
N PHE A 16 7.63 5.54 -6.74
CA PHE A 16 7.27 4.16 -7.04
C PHE A 16 6.15 4.09 -8.07
N SER A 17 6.19 3.06 -8.91
CA SER A 17 5.10 2.64 -9.80
C SER A 17 4.64 1.23 -9.43
N ILE A 18 3.33 0.99 -9.44
CA ILE A 18 2.73 -0.31 -9.13
C ILE A 18 1.90 -0.78 -10.31
N SER A 19 2.12 -2.03 -10.72
CA SER A 19 1.29 -2.73 -11.71
C SER A 19 0.81 -4.07 -11.15
N LEU A 20 -0.40 -4.46 -11.59
CA LEU A 20 -1.02 -5.74 -11.28
C LEU A 20 -1.30 -6.44 -12.60
N ASP A 21 -0.68 -7.60 -12.80
CA ASP A 21 -1.04 -8.52 -13.87
C ASP A 21 -2.05 -9.54 -13.32
N SER A 22 -3.32 -9.34 -13.66
CA SER A 22 -4.41 -10.23 -13.25
C SER A 22 -4.37 -11.60 -13.92
N SER A 23 -3.64 -11.75 -15.03
CA SER A 23 -3.54 -13.04 -15.72
C SER A 23 -2.63 -14.02 -14.96
N SER A 24 -1.57 -13.49 -14.35
CA SER A 24 -0.60 -14.26 -13.57
C SER A 24 -0.74 -14.08 -12.06
N ASN A 25 -1.68 -13.25 -11.59
CA ASN A 25 -1.82 -12.83 -10.19
C ASN A 25 -0.52 -12.21 -9.61
N THR A 26 0.26 -11.55 -10.46
CA THR A 26 1.54 -10.95 -10.09
C THR A 26 1.38 -9.46 -9.81
N VAL A 27 1.97 -8.99 -8.71
CA VAL A 27 2.11 -7.57 -8.41
C VAL A 27 3.56 -7.17 -8.56
N THR A 28 3.81 -6.10 -9.30
CA THR A 28 5.15 -5.53 -9.49
C THR A 28 5.19 -4.14 -8.87
N LEU A 29 6.13 -3.94 -7.93
CA LEU A 29 6.49 -2.65 -7.37
C LEU A 29 7.82 -2.20 -7.97
N ASN A 30 7.80 -1.16 -8.78
CA ASN A 30 8.99 -0.61 -9.43
C ASN A 30 9.43 0.68 -8.74
N GLY A 31 10.67 0.72 -8.24
CA GLY A 31 11.31 1.94 -7.74
C GLY A 31 11.84 2.78 -8.91
N VAL A 32 11.41 4.04 -9.01
CA VAL A 32 11.80 4.95 -10.10
C VAL A 32 12.83 5.98 -9.59
N ASN A 33 12.49 6.70 -8.52
CA ASN A 33 13.33 7.76 -7.94
C ASN A 33 13.43 7.60 -6.42
N VAL A 34 13.87 6.42 -5.99
CA VAL A 34 13.99 6.04 -4.57
C VAL A 34 15.20 6.74 -3.95
N GLN A 35 15.02 7.28 -2.75
CA GLN A 35 16.05 7.99 -1.99
C GLN A 35 16.38 7.24 -0.68
N PRO A 36 17.50 7.55 0.00
CA PRO A 36 17.85 6.91 1.27
C PRO A 36 16.74 7.00 2.33
N GLU A 37 15.95 8.07 2.34
CA GLU A 37 14.85 8.28 3.29
C GLU A 37 13.66 7.34 3.04
N ASP A 38 13.58 6.73 1.86
CA ASP A 38 12.57 5.73 1.53
C ASP A 38 12.99 4.32 1.99
N THR A 39 14.14 4.15 2.64
CA THR A 39 14.60 2.84 3.12
C THR A 39 13.64 2.29 4.16
N ALA A 40 13.01 1.16 3.83
CA ALA A 40 12.07 0.45 4.69
C ALA A 40 12.05 -1.04 4.34
N VAL A 41 11.37 -1.83 5.17
CA VAL A 41 11.01 -3.21 4.82
C VAL A 41 9.67 -3.18 4.10
N TYR A 42 9.64 -3.70 2.87
CA TYR A 42 8.45 -3.71 2.03
C TYR A 42 7.84 -5.11 2.02
N TYR A 43 6.55 -5.19 2.36
CA TYR A 43 5.79 -6.44 2.34
C TYR A 43 4.71 -6.39 1.27
N CYS A 44 4.56 -7.49 0.53
CA CYS A 44 3.41 -7.68 -0.35
C CYS A 44 2.24 -8.21 0.47
N ALA A 45 1.10 -7.51 0.45
CA ALA A 45 -0.13 -7.92 1.11
C ALA A 45 -1.28 -7.98 0.09
N ARG A 46 -2.10 -9.03 0.17
CA ARG A 46 -3.24 -9.23 -0.74
C ARG A 46 -4.46 -8.41 -0.31
N GLU A 47 -4.63 -8.22 0.99
CA GLU A 47 -5.78 -7.50 1.58
C GLU A 47 -5.31 -6.19 2.22
N THR A 48 -6.21 -5.19 2.24
CA THR A 48 -5.95 -3.87 2.82
C THR A 48 -5.61 -4.01 4.29
N GLN A 49 -4.40 -3.58 4.67
CA GLN A 49 -4.00 -3.53 6.07
C GLN A 49 -4.52 -2.23 6.69
N GLN A 50 -5.54 -2.32 7.54
CA GLN A 50 -6.00 -1.18 8.33
C GLN A 50 -5.13 -1.10 9.60
N HIS A 51 -4.25 -0.11 9.66
CA HIS A 51 -3.52 0.18 10.88
C HIS A 51 -4.47 0.89 11.86
N LYS A 52 -5.22 0.11 12.65
CA LYS A 52 -5.97 0.67 13.77
C LYS A 52 -4.97 1.22 14.79
N PRO A 53 -4.99 2.52 15.13
CA PRO A 53 -4.19 3.02 16.22
C PRO A 53 -4.48 2.20 17.47
N SER A 54 -3.48 1.95 18.32
CA SER A 54 -3.68 1.16 19.55
C SER A 54 -4.78 1.77 20.46
N ALA A 55 -4.99 3.08 20.37
CA ALA A 55 -6.09 3.80 21.02
C ALA A 55 -7.50 3.38 20.56
N GLU A 56 -7.64 2.80 19.37
CA GLU A 56 -8.92 2.38 18.79
C GLU A 56 -9.22 0.88 18.95
N LEU A 57 -8.22 0.07 19.32
CA LEU A 57 -8.46 -1.35 19.67
C LEU A 57 -9.22 -1.51 20.99
N ASN A 58 -9.17 -0.48 21.86
CA ASN A 58 -9.85 -0.46 23.15
C ASN A 58 -11.25 0.16 23.07
N LYS A 59 -11.68 0.65 21.90
CA LYS A 59 -13.02 1.18 21.71
C LYS A 59 -14.00 0.06 21.43
N ASN A 60 -15.16 0.12 22.06
CA ASN A 60 -16.21 -0.86 21.84
C ASN A 60 -16.63 -0.85 20.35
N PRO A 61 -16.76 -2.04 19.71
CA PRO A 61 -17.14 -2.15 18.30
C PRO A 61 -18.47 -1.49 17.93
N SER A 62 -19.30 -1.16 18.91
CA SER A 62 -20.58 -0.47 18.73
C SER A 62 -20.46 1.05 18.52
N GLU A 63 -19.27 1.63 18.68
CA GLU A 63 -19.01 3.06 18.50
C GLU A 63 -18.26 3.38 17.20
N PHE A 64 -18.13 2.39 16.31
CA PHE A 64 -17.59 2.51 14.95
C PHE A 64 -18.68 2.67 13.90
#